data_AF-A0A4V2XJY9-F1
#
_entry.id   AF-A0A4V2XJY9-F1
#
_cell.length_a   1.000
_cell.length_b   1.000
_cell.length_c   1.000
_cell.angle_alpha   90.00
_cell.angle_beta   90.00
_cell.angle_gamma   90.00
#
_symmetry.space_group_name_H-M   'P 1'
#
loop_
_entity.id
_entity.type
_entity.pdbx_description
1 polymer ?
#
loop_
_entity_poly.entity_id
_entity_poly.type
_entity_poly.pdbx_seq_one_letter_code
_entity_poly.pdbx_strand_id
1 'polypeptide(L)'
;SALVSETPPVVSDAAGTVSGTPTGVSETAPEPRREVSRSVKIALGIGTVVGALLIGVIGFYLSFGNLSLAGHTMFGFSMEDAPLFAIGVDAAIVTCLVMDLFMAAIRTSWPILRLLAHTMTGASIYFNAAAHGAISENIDKAISHGLMPVLFVIGTEAGRRILVHQAALPADHDVIPGHRWILAPRSTWRIFHTMRMWRVGYAKAMERQRERAIFDAWNEYKAHLAKSKLAEGSEEALALLPKRLAPFGLTVDEALALPDAMARQELRRQQEADKRARQLELDKERAEHEAEKERIAHRKEKSLLKADLRAAEGVAAANSDAAIAAAQTQAQATATAAARAAELEETALESAAVAEARARRAEADRKEAVEREAQAAADARAAELERRAAEQRQAARVADAAAELEAAAKETAAAAEARLRAAEADQLAAETERDAAETRRAAAELDRLAADEKRRQEAALAETLRAREAAAEAELRAAEMRLAAAEIEERAVEMEDRARLSPRQRAVLKVKRMIEAAGGLPEAVALADIQRECGVSSPATASEYRQEAAQLLAEGAARPDQA
;
A
#
# COMPACT_ATOMS: atom_id res chain seq x y z
N SER A 1 65.86 39.33 -29.21
CA SER A 1 66.53 38.19 -28.58
C SER A 1 66.09 38.07 -27.14
N ALA A 2 65.69 36.86 -26.75
CA ALA A 2 65.24 36.48 -25.43
C ALA A 2 66.33 36.67 -24.35
N LEU A 3 65.91 36.91 -23.11
CA LEU A 3 66.69 36.62 -21.91
C LEU A 3 65.74 36.09 -20.84
N VAL A 4 66.09 34.92 -20.30
CA VAL A 4 65.32 34.07 -19.38
C VAL A 4 66.22 33.74 -18.18
N SER A 5 65.57 33.62 -17.00
CA SER A 5 66.01 33.01 -15.74
C SER A 5 67.06 33.78 -14.92
N GLU A 6 67.00 33.87 -13.59
CA GLU A 6 66.47 32.95 -12.55
C GLU A 6 65.89 33.74 -11.35
N THR A 7 65.01 33.11 -10.56
CA THR A 7 64.86 33.34 -9.11
C THR A 7 64.33 32.10 -8.41
N PRO A 8 64.81 31.84 -7.18
CA PRO A 8 63.92 31.48 -6.06
C PRO A 8 64.41 32.14 -4.73
N PRO A 9 63.92 31.78 -3.53
CA PRO A 9 62.54 31.66 -3.02
C PRO A 9 62.35 32.38 -1.65
N VAL A 10 61.11 32.67 -1.19
CA VAL A 10 60.81 32.84 0.27
C VAL A 10 59.37 32.41 0.65
N VAL A 11 59.34 31.51 1.62
CA VAL A 11 58.39 31.06 2.67
C VAL A 11 57.10 31.88 2.95
N SER A 12 55.98 31.15 3.09
CA SER A 12 54.66 31.57 3.59
C SER A 12 54.57 31.60 5.11
N ASP A 13 53.89 32.62 5.64
CA ASP A 13 53.51 32.79 7.04
C ASP A 13 51.99 32.68 7.24
N ALA A 14 51.59 32.44 8.50
CA ALA A 14 50.31 31.94 9.01
C ALA A 14 48.99 32.61 8.57
N ALA A 15 47.93 31.79 8.44
CA ALA A 15 46.54 32.22 8.29
C ALA A 15 45.79 32.23 9.64
N GLY A 16 45.27 33.40 10.00
CA GLY A 16 44.32 33.59 11.10
C GLY A 16 42.89 33.25 10.67
N THR A 17 42.19 32.60 11.59
CA THR A 17 40.79 32.17 11.56
C THR A 17 39.78 33.32 11.52
N VAL A 18 38.81 33.26 10.60
CA VAL A 18 37.47 33.87 10.78
C VAL A 18 36.42 32.89 10.24
N SER A 19 35.49 32.53 11.14
CA SER A 19 34.36 31.63 10.92
C SER A 19 33.44 32.09 9.79
N GLY A 20 33.28 31.25 8.76
CA GLY A 20 32.14 31.27 7.86
C GLY A 20 31.11 30.25 8.33
N THR A 21 29.92 30.71 8.69
CA THR A 21 28.74 29.89 8.97
C THR A 21 28.28 29.20 7.69
N PRO A 22 28.21 27.87 7.59
CA PRO A 22 27.59 27.24 6.43
C PRO A 22 26.06 27.24 6.61
N THR A 23 25.37 28.08 5.85
CA THR A 23 23.95 27.94 5.51
C THR A 23 23.80 26.73 4.59
N GLY A 24 23.76 25.55 5.19
CA GLY A 24 23.34 24.31 4.54
C GLY A 24 22.18 23.74 5.33
N VAL A 25 20.95 24.13 4.96
CA VAL A 25 19.76 23.37 5.36
C VAL A 25 19.89 22.04 4.64
N SER A 26 20.28 20.98 5.37
CA SER A 26 20.09 19.61 4.91
C SER A 26 18.59 19.39 4.71
N GLU A 27 18.13 19.54 3.47
CA GLU A 27 17.04 18.71 2.99
C GLU A 27 17.51 17.28 3.11
N THR A 28 17.11 16.62 4.21
CA THR A 28 17.16 15.16 4.29
C THR A 28 16.31 14.64 3.15
N ALA A 29 16.98 14.18 2.08
CA ALA A 29 16.35 13.40 1.03
C ALA A 29 15.53 12.28 1.70
N PRO A 30 14.27 12.06 1.31
CA PRO A 30 13.47 11.00 1.90
C PRO A 30 14.21 9.68 1.70
N GLU A 31 14.47 8.96 2.80
CA GLU A 31 15.12 7.66 2.74
C GLU A 31 14.41 6.77 1.70
N PRO A 32 15.16 5.98 0.90
CA PRO A 32 14.56 5.05 -0.03
C PRO A 32 13.70 4.06 0.78
N ARG A 33 12.38 4.24 0.69
CA ARG A 33 11.40 3.33 1.29
C ARG A 33 11.75 1.93 0.82
N ARG A 34 12.25 1.09 1.73
CA ARG A 34 12.54 -0.33 1.46
C ARG A 34 11.28 -0.98 0.88
N GLU A 35 11.25 -1.16 -0.43
CA GLU A 35 10.12 -1.81 -1.08
C GLU A 35 10.14 -3.29 -0.69
N VAL A 36 9.14 -3.70 0.07
CA VAL A 36 8.93 -5.10 0.42
C VAL A 36 8.74 -5.89 -0.88
N SER A 37 9.60 -6.89 -1.11
CA SER A 37 9.56 -7.78 -2.28
C SER A 37 8.14 -8.33 -2.51
N ARG A 38 7.72 -8.44 -3.77
CA ARG A 38 6.40 -8.96 -4.17
C ARG A 38 6.15 -10.35 -3.57
N SER A 39 7.18 -11.19 -3.51
CA SER A 39 7.10 -12.52 -2.92
C SER A 39 6.84 -12.47 -1.41
N VAL A 40 7.41 -11.50 -0.69
CA VAL A 40 7.14 -11.28 0.74
C VAL A 40 5.72 -10.77 0.95
N LYS A 41 5.22 -9.87 0.08
CA LYS A 41 3.82 -9.40 0.12
C LYS A 41 2.82 -10.54 -0.11
N ILE A 42 3.11 -11.42 -1.07
CA ILE A 42 2.27 -12.60 -1.38
C ILE A 42 2.31 -13.60 -0.23
N ALA A 43 3.51 -13.95 0.28
CA ALA A 43 3.66 -14.88 1.39
C ALA A 43 2.98 -14.36 2.67
N LEU A 44 3.13 -13.06 2.97
CA LEU A 44 2.45 -12.42 4.10
C LEU A 44 0.93 -12.38 3.89
N GLY A 45 0.47 -12.12 2.68
CA GLY A 45 -0.95 -12.19 2.30
C GLY A 45 -1.55 -13.58 2.51
N ILE A 46 -0.90 -14.63 1.98
CA ILE A 46 -1.31 -16.02 2.16
C ILE A 46 -1.29 -16.40 3.65
N GLY A 47 -0.22 -16.09 4.37
CA GLY A 47 -0.11 -16.36 5.81
C GLY A 47 -1.21 -15.67 6.62
N THR A 48 -1.58 -14.44 6.27
CA THR A 48 -2.69 -13.71 6.92
C THR A 48 -4.03 -14.37 6.65
N VAL A 49 -4.28 -14.83 5.41
CA VAL A 49 -5.53 -15.53 5.05
C VAL A 49 -5.65 -16.88 5.76
N VAL A 50 -4.58 -17.68 5.75
CA VAL A 50 -4.55 -18.98 6.44
C VAL A 50 -4.69 -18.80 7.95
N GLY A 51 -3.98 -17.84 8.53
CA GLY A 51 -4.10 -17.52 9.96
C GLY A 51 -5.50 -17.05 10.35
N ALA A 52 -6.12 -16.18 9.56
CA ALA A 52 -7.49 -15.72 9.80
C ALA A 52 -8.53 -16.84 9.69
N LEU A 53 -8.37 -17.77 8.73
CA LEU A 53 -9.23 -18.95 8.60
C LEU A 53 -9.09 -19.89 9.80
N LEU A 54 -7.86 -20.17 10.24
CA LEU A 54 -7.62 -21.00 11.43
C LEU A 54 -8.20 -20.39 12.70
N ILE A 55 -7.94 -19.09 12.94
CA ILE A 55 -8.49 -18.36 14.08
C ILE A 55 -10.02 -18.36 14.02
N GLY A 56 -10.61 -18.16 12.83
CA GLY A 56 -12.05 -18.23 12.63
C GLY A 56 -12.63 -19.60 12.99
N VAL A 57 -12.09 -20.68 12.44
CA VAL A 57 -12.55 -22.06 12.70
C VAL A 57 -12.47 -22.41 14.19
N ILE A 58 -11.33 -22.10 14.83
CA ILE A 58 -11.13 -22.37 16.26
C ILE A 58 -12.08 -21.50 17.10
N GLY A 59 -12.24 -20.22 16.75
CA GLY A 59 -13.13 -19.29 17.44
C GLY A 59 -14.61 -19.69 17.36
N PHE A 60 -15.09 -20.10 16.18
CA PHE A 60 -16.45 -20.62 16.01
C PHE A 60 -16.65 -21.93 16.78
N TYR A 61 -15.67 -22.84 16.75
CA TYR A 61 -15.74 -24.09 17.50
C TYR A 61 -15.85 -23.86 19.03
N LEU A 62 -15.04 -22.96 19.59
CA LEU A 62 -15.08 -22.61 21.02
C LEU A 62 -16.35 -21.82 21.41
N SER A 63 -16.92 -21.04 20.48
CA SER A 63 -18.14 -20.25 20.66
C SER A 63 -19.42 -21.10 20.60
N PHE A 64 -19.37 -22.22 19.89
CA PHE A 64 -20.54 -23.04 19.56
C PHE A 64 -21.32 -23.50 20.80
N GLY A 65 -20.64 -24.03 21.82
CA GLY A 65 -21.29 -24.53 23.03
C GLY A 65 -22.01 -23.42 23.81
N ASN A 66 -21.40 -22.24 23.88
CA ASN A 66 -21.97 -21.09 24.58
C ASN A 66 -23.17 -20.49 23.85
N LEU A 67 -23.10 -20.43 22.52
CA LEU A 67 -24.19 -19.92 21.70
C LEU A 67 -25.37 -20.90 21.64
N SER A 68 -25.10 -22.21 21.63
CA SER A 68 -26.12 -23.25 21.78
C SER A 68 -26.79 -23.16 23.15
N LEU A 69 -26.04 -22.91 24.22
CA LEU A 69 -26.61 -22.69 25.54
C LEU A 69 -27.54 -21.47 25.56
N ALA A 70 -27.12 -20.35 24.96
CA ALA A 70 -27.95 -19.16 24.82
C ALA A 70 -29.22 -19.42 23.98
N GLY A 71 -29.12 -20.22 22.90
CA GLY A 71 -30.27 -20.66 22.11
C GLY A 71 -31.33 -21.37 22.97
N HIS A 72 -30.88 -22.25 23.87
CA HIS A 72 -31.78 -22.95 24.78
C HIS A 72 -32.34 -22.03 25.88
N THR A 73 -31.48 -21.24 26.55
CA THR A 73 -31.87 -20.50 27.76
C THR A 73 -32.52 -19.14 27.48
N MET A 74 -32.05 -18.40 26.48
CA MET A 74 -32.52 -17.04 26.16
C MET A 74 -33.60 -17.04 25.07
N PHE A 75 -33.46 -17.93 24.08
CA PHE A 75 -34.35 -17.96 22.91
C PHE A 75 -35.40 -19.09 22.96
N GLY A 76 -35.32 -19.97 23.97
CA GLY A 76 -36.33 -20.99 24.24
C GLY A 76 -36.36 -22.15 23.24
N PHE A 77 -35.28 -22.36 22.48
CA PHE A 77 -35.16 -23.53 21.59
C PHE A 77 -35.02 -24.82 22.40
N SER A 78 -35.53 -25.93 21.87
CA SER A 78 -35.35 -27.26 22.48
C SER A 78 -33.85 -27.62 22.53
N MET A 79 -33.43 -28.49 23.45
CA MET A 79 -32.02 -28.91 23.56
C MET A 79 -31.47 -29.51 22.25
N GLU A 80 -32.33 -30.09 21.42
CA GLU A 80 -31.99 -30.66 20.11
C GLU A 80 -31.87 -29.59 19.01
N ASP A 81 -32.59 -28.47 19.14
CA ASP A 81 -32.66 -27.38 18.14
C ASP A 81 -31.67 -26.24 18.42
N ALA A 82 -31.23 -26.09 19.67
CA ALA A 82 -30.30 -25.03 20.06
C ALA A 82 -28.93 -25.09 19.34
N PRO A 83 -28.38 -26.28 19.02
CA PRO A 83 -27.23 -26.42 18.13
C PRO A 83 -27.48 -25.87 16.71
N LEU A 84 -28.66 -26.14 16.12
CA LEU A 84 -29.04 -25.66 14.80
C LEU A 84 -29.16 -24.12 14.77
N PHE A 85 -29.68 -23.53 15.84
CA PHE A 85 -29.73 -22.07 16.00
C PHE A 85 -28.32 -21.46 15.99
N ALA A 86 -27.38 -22.03 16.76
CA ALA A 86 -26.00 -21.54 16.80
C ALA A 86 -25.32 -21.62 15.43
N ILE A 87 -25.48 -22.74 14.70
CA ILE A 87 -24.99 -22.89 13.32
C ILE A 87 -25.61 -21.83 12.40
N GLY A 88 -26.91 -21.59 12.53
CA GLY A 88 -27.63 -20.62 11.70
C GLY A 88 -27.10 -19.19 11.87
N VAL A 89 -26.83 -18.77 13.10
CA VAL A 89 -26.27 -17.44 13.40
C VAL A 89 -24.85 -17.31 12.83
N ASP A 90 -23.99 -18.29 13.06
CA ASP A 90 -22.60 -18.23 12.58
C ASP A 90 -22.51 -18.31 11.04
N ALA A 91 -23.35 -19.14 10.41
CA ALA A 91 -23.45 -19.22 8.95
C ALA A 91 -23.94 -17.90 8.35
N ALA A 92 -24.89 -17.20 9.00
CA ALA A 92 -25.34 -15.89 8.57
C ALA A 92 -24.24 -14.82 8.66
N ILE A 93 -23.46 -14.82 9.75
CA ILE A 93 -22.29 -13.92 9.92
C ILE A 93 -21.28 -14.15 8.79
N VAL A 94 -20.86 -15.40 8.58
CA VAL A 94 -19.88 -15.76 7.54
C VAL A 94 -20.40 -15.38 6.15
N THR A 95 -21.67 -15.68 5.85
CA THR A 95 -22.27 -15.37 4.55
C THR A 95 -22.31 -13.86 4.30
N CYS A 96 -22.72 -13.05 5.28
CA CYS A 96 -22.72 -11.59 5.16
C CYS A 96 -21.32 -11.01 4.93
N LEU A 97 -20.31 -11.53 5.63
CA LEU A 97 -18.92 -11.06 5.49
C LEU A 97 -18.30 -11.49 4.16
N VAL A 98 -18.53 -12.73 3.71
CA VAL A 98 -18.08 -13.22 2.40
C VAL A 98 -18.74 -12.41 1.28
N MET A 99 -20.04 -12.11 1.41
CA MET A 99 -20.75 -11.26 0.46
C MET A 99 -20.20 -9.84 0.46
N ASP A 100 -19.95 -9.21 1.64
CA ASP A 100 -19.33 -7.88 1.71
C ASP A 100 -17.93 -7.87 1.05
N LEU A 101 -17.13 -8.91 1.27
CA LEU A 101 -15.80 -9.05 0.69
C LEU A 101 -15.85 -9.24 -0.83
N PHE A 102 -16.76 -10.09 -1.32
CA PHE A 102 -17.02 -10.27 -2.75
C PHE A 102 -17.48 -8.96 -3.40
N MET A 103 -18.43 -8.28 -2.77
CA MET A 103 -18.94 -6.98 -3.21
C MET A 103 -17.84 -5.91 -3.25
N ALA A 104 -16.93 -5.91 -2.26
CA ALA A 104 -15.74 -5.07 -2.28
C ALA A 104 -14.79 -5.42 -3.44
N ALA A 105 -14.62 -6.71 -3.76
CA ALA A 105 -13.80 -7.16 -4.89
C ALA A 105 -14.36 -6.70 -6.26
N ILE A 106 -15.69 -6.68 -6.41
CA ILE A 106 -16.37 -6.17 -7.62
C ILE A 106 -16.65 -4.65 -7.56
N ARG A 107 -16.03 -3.92 -6.62
CA ARG A 107 -16.13 -2.45 -6.47
C ARG A 107 -17.54 -1.92 -6.21
N THR A 108 -18.45 -2.75 -5.70
CA THR A 108 -19.81 -2.36 -5.35
C THR A 108 -19.94 -2.43 -3.83
N SER A 109 -19.89 -1.31 -3.10
CA SER A 109 -19.98 -1.37 -1.64
C SER A 109 -21.43 -1.38 -1.17
N TRP A 110 -21.84 -2.41 -0.42
CA TRP A 110 -23.14 -2.43 0.26
C TRP A 110 -22.97 -2.52 1.79
N PRO A 111 -22.80 -1.38 2.48
CA PRO A 111 -22.38 -1.35 3.88
C PRO A 111 -23.40 -1.98 4.86
N ILE A 112 -24.64 -2.23 4.41
CA ILE A 112 -25.69 -2.86 5.22
C ILE A 112 -25.32 -4.30 5.57
N LEU A 113 -24.73 -5.07 4.65
CA LEU A 113 -24.27 -6.45 4.91
C LEU A 113 -23.29 -6.49 6.08
N ARG A 114 -22.37 -5.53 6.11
CA ARG A 114 -21.37 -5.40 7.16
C ARG A 114 -21.96 -4.92 8.48
N LEU A 115 -22.90 -3.98 8.44
CA LEU A 115 -23.61 -3.57 9.65
C LEU A 115 -24.32 -4.77 10.28
N LEU A 116 -25.06 -5.55 9.48
CA LEU A 116 -25.73 -6.77 9.93
C LEU A 116 -24.73 -7.79 10.51
N ALA A 117 -23.63 -8.07 9.82
CA ALA A 117 -22.61 -8.98 10.30
C ALA A 117 -21.99 -8.54 11.63
N HIS A 118 -21.65 -7.26 11.78
CA HIS A 118 -21.08 -6.73 13.03
C HIS A 118 -22.10 -6.72 14.17
N THR A 119 -23.37 -6.40 13.90
CA THR A 119 -24.43 -6.47 14.91
C THR A 119 -24.63 -7.90 15.38
N MET A 120 -24.70 -8.88 14.46
CA MET A 120 -24.81 -10.30 14.82
C MET A 120 -23.58 -10.79 15.59
N THR A 121 -22.37 -10.40 15.16
CA THR A 121 -21.13 -10.74 15.90
C THR A 121 -21.13 -10.11 17.30
N GLY A 122 -21.58 -8.85 17.44
CA GLY A 122 -21.72 -8.19 18.73
C GLY A 122 -22.66 -8.94 19.67
N ALA A 123 -23.77 -9.46 19.14
CA ALA A 123 -24.66 -10.34 19.89
C ALA A 123 -23.97 -11.66 20.28
N SER A 124 -23.24 -12.30 19.36
CA SER A 124 -22.46 -13.52 19.66
C SER A 124 -21.39 -13.29 20.73
N ILE A 125 -20.70 -12.14 20.72
CA ILE A 125 -19.73 -11.76 21.75
C ILE A 125 -20.42 -11.64 23.11
N TYR A 126 -21.57 -10.98 23.15
CA TYR A 126 -22.35 -10.83 24.38
C TYR A 126 -22.79 -12.18 24.95
N PHE A 127 -23.31 -13.08 24.12
CA PHE A 127 -23.74 -14.41 24.57
C PHE A 127 -22.57 -15.29 25.02
N ASN A 128 -21.42 -15.23 24.32
CA ASN A 128 -20.20 -15.90 24.76
C ASN A 128 -19.67 -15.38 26.09
N ALA A 129 -19.72 -14.06 26.29
CA ALA A 129 -19.26 -13.44 27.53
C ALA A 129 -20.20 -13.74 28.71
N ALA A 130 -21.51 -13.84 28.44
CA ALA A 130 -22.53 -14.09 29.46
C ALA A 130 -22.74 -15.57 29.81
N ALA A 131 -22.15 -16.51 29.04
CA ALA A 131 -22.33 -17.95 29.22
C ALA A 131 -21.87 -18.49 30.59
N HIS A 132 -20.97 -17.76 31.29
CA HIS A 132 -20.42 -18.16 32.59
C HIS A 132 -20.87 -17.28 33.76
N GLY A 133 -21.98 -16.55 33.61
CA GLY A 133 -22.56 -15.70 34.66
C GLY A 133 -22.48 -14.21 34.35
N ALA A 134 -22.63 -13.35 35.37
CA ALA A 134 -22.55 -11.91 35.18
C ALA A 134 -21.15 -11.50 34.69
N ILE A 135 -21.10 -10.71 33.62
CA ILE A 135 -19.85 -10.26 32.97
C ILE A 135 -18.93 -9.55 33.97
N SER A 136 -19.50 -8.86 34.97
CA SER A 136 -18.77 -8.17 36.03
C SER A 136 -18.14 -9.10 37.07
N GLU A 137 -18.62 -10.33 37.21
CA GLU A 137 -18.16 -11.29 38.22
C GLU A 137 -17.11 -12.27 37.67
N ASN A 138 -17.10 -12.53 36.35
CA ASN A 138 -16.17 -13.45 35.68
C ASN A 138 -15.51 -12.77 34.46
N ILE A 139 -14.84 -11.64 34.70
CA ILE A 139 -14.21 -10.82 33.64
C ILE A 139 -13.20 -11.61 32.82
N ASP A 140 -12.40 -12.46 33.47
CA ASP A 140 -11.38 -13.32 32.85
C ASP A 140 -11.97 -14.31 31.84
N LYS A 141 -13.06 -15.00 32.21
CA LYS A 141 -13.78 -15.94 31.33
C LYS A 141 -14.55 -15.20 30.24
N ALA A 142 -15.22 -14.10 30.60
CA ALA A 142 -15.98 -13.29 29.67
C ALA A 142 -15.11 -12.70 28.55
N ILE A 143 -13.90 -12.23 28.89
CA ILE A 143 -12.92 -11.74 27.91
C ILE A 143 -12.44 -12.91 27.04
N SER A 144 -12.07 -14.04 27.63
CA SER A 144 -11.49 -15.16 26.89
C SER A 144 -12.45 -15.74 25.84
N HIS A 145 -13.74 -15.86 26.17
CA HIS A 145 -14.75 -16.39 25.25
C HIS A 145 -15.32 -15.31 24.29
N GLY A 146 -15.38 -14.04 24.71
CA GLY A 146 -15.83 -12.93 23.87
C GLY A 146 -14.79 -12.40 22.88
N LEU A 147 -13.49 -12.64 23.11
CA LEU A 147 -12.41 -12.12 22.27
C LEU A 147 -12.29 -12.85 20.92
N MET A 148 -12.66 -14.13 20.86
CA MET A 148 -12.48 -14.94 19.63
C MET A 148 -13.28 -14.40 18.42
N PRO A 149 -14.58 -14.05 18.54
CA PRO A 149 -15.31 -13.41 17.45
C PRO A 149 -14.77 -12.01 17.08
N VAL A 150 -14.20 -11.28 18.05
CA VAL A 150 -13.57 -9.97 17.80
C VAL A 150 -12.35 -10.12 16.88
N LEU A 151 -11.48 -11.11 17.16
CA LEU A 151 -10.31 -11.40 16.32
C LEU A 151 -10.71 -11.78 14.90
N PHE A 152 -11.81 -12.54 14.74
CA PHE A 152 -12.36 -12.88 13.44
C PHE A 152 -12.82 -11.63 12.65
N VAL A 153 -13.57 -10.72 13.29
CA VAL A 153 -14.01 -9.46 12.65
C VAL A 153 -12.82 -8.57 12.27
N ILE A 154 -11.80 -8.48 13.12
CA ILE A 154 -10.57 -7.73 12.80
C ILE A 154 -9.89 -8.32 11.56
N GLY A 155 -9.80 -9.65 11.47
CA GLY A 155 -9.22 -10.35 10.33
C GLY A 155 -9.97 -10.08 9.03
N THR A 156 -11.30 -10.15 9.04
CA THR A 156 -12.12 -9.89 7.84
C THR A 156 -12.08 -8.42 7.41
N GLU A 157 -12.10 -7.48 8.37
CA GLU A 157 -11.98 -6.05 8.06
C GLU A 157 -10.57 -5.69 7.55
N ALA A 158 -9.52 -6.35 8.03
CA ALA A 158 -8.18 -6.24 7.48
C ALA A 158 -8.12 -6.73 6.02
N GLY A 159 -8.70 -7.90 5.72
CA GLY A 159 -8.80 -8.43 4.36
C GLY A 159 -9.54 -7.47 3.42
N ARG A 160 -10.66 -6.91 3.88
CA ARG A 160 -11.41 -5.89 3.13
C ARG A 160 -10.59 -4.64 2.85
N ARG A 161 -9.87 -4.12 3.86
CA ARG A 161 -8.99 -2.95 3.69
C ARG A 161 -7.92 -3.20 2.65
N ILE A 162 -7.35 -4.41 2.62
CA ILE A 162 -6.37 -4.81 1.60
C ILE A 162 -6.99 -4.80 0.20
N LEU A 163 -8.17 -5.40 0.02
CA LEU A 163 -8.85 -5.41 -1.29
C LEU A 163 -9.22 -4.01 -1.77
N VAL A 164 -9.76 -3.17 -0.89
CA VAL A 164 -10.09 -1.78 -1.23
C VAL A 164 -8.84 -0.98 -1.56
N HIS A 165 -7.75 -1.18 -0.82
CA HIS A 165 -6.49 -0.48 -1.06
C HIS A 165 -5.83 -0.91 -2.38
N GLN A 166 -5.84 -2.20 -2.71
CA GLN A 166 -5.34 -2.70 -4.01
C GLN A 166 -6.21 -2.22 -5.19
N ALA A 167 -7.51 -2.04 -4.97
CA ALA A 167 -8.43 -1.56 -5.99
C ALA A 167 -8.39 -0.03 -6.17
N ALA A 168 -7.98 0.74 -5.16
CA ALA A 168 -7.96 2.20 -5.20
C ALA A 168 -6.85 2.72 -6.11
N LEU A 169 -7.20 3.67 -6.98
CA LEU A 169 -6.20 4.31 -7.84
C LEU A 169 -5.24 5.16 -6.98
N PRO A 170 -3.99 5.38 -7.41
CA PRO A 170 -3.05 6.25 -6.70
C PRO A 170 -3.60 7.66 -6.44
N ALA A 171 -4.52 8.13 -7.29
CA ALA A 171 -5.22 9.41 -7.13
C ALA A 171 -6.28 9.42 -5.99
N ASP A 172 -6.74 8.26 -5.51
CA ASP A 172 -7.76 8.14 -4.46
C ASP A 172 -7.19 8.27 -3.03
N HIS A 173 -5.86 8.42 -2.89
CA HIS A 173 -5.18 8.37 -1.59
C HIS A 173 -5.01 9.74 -0.91
N ASP A 174 -5.75 10.74 -1.35
CA ASP A 174 -5.67 12.09 -0.77
C ASP A 174 -6.70 12.24 0.37
N VAL A 175 -6.42 11.54 1.48
CA VAL A 175 -7.27 11.53 2.68
C VAL A 175 -6.87 12.64 3.64
N ILE A 176 -7.87 13.17 4.35
CA ILE A 176 -7.65 14.16 5.40
C ILE A 176 -6.88 13.51 6.56
N PRO A 177 -5.75 14.09 7.00
CA PRO A 177 -5.00 13.58 8.15
C PRO A 177 -5.84 13.52 9.43
N GLY A 178 -5.75 12.40 10.16
CA GLY A 178 -6.55 12.15 11.37
C GLY A 178 -6.42 13.23 12.45
N HIS A 179 -5.20 13.72 12.69
CA HIS A 179 -4.93 14.76 13.70
C HIS A 179 -5.74 16.05 13.46
N ARG A 180 -6.11 16.36 12.21
CA ARG A 180 -6.85 17.58 11.86
C ARG A 180 -8.30 17.53 12.32
N TRP A 181 -8.88 16.34 12.44
CA TRP A 181 -10.22 16.16 13.00
C TRP A 181 -10.27 16.57 14.47
N ILE A 182 -9.16 16.41 15.19
CA ILE A 182 -9.03 16.80 16.60
C ILE A 182 -8.67 18.28 16.71
N LEU A 183 -7.67 18.75 15.96
CA LEU A 183 -7.14 20.10 16.08
C LEU A 183 -8.04 21.18 15.48
N ALA A 184 -8.80 20.87 14.42
CA ALA A 184 -9.59 21.86 13.71
C ALA A 184 -10.89 21.30 13.10
N PRO A 185 -11.78 20.67 13.91
CA PRO A 185 -12.91 19.87 13.44
C PRO A 185 -13.82 20.61 12.45
N ARG A 186 -14.14 21.89 12.74
CA ARG A 186 -15.00 22.71 11.87
C ARG A 186 -14.38 22.99 10.50
N SER A 187 -13.08 23.32 10.47
CA SER A 187 -12.37 23.57 9.21
C SER A 187 -12.24 22.29 8.38
N THR A 188 -11.97 21.19 9.08
CA THR A 188 -11.82 19.86 8.51
C THR A 188 -13.12 19.38 7.88
N TRP A 189 -14.26 19.62 8.53
CA TRP A 189 -15.57 19.33 7.96
C TRP A 189 -15.84 20.12 6.67
N ARG A 190 -15.48 21.42 6.61
CA ARG A 190 -15.61 22.22 5.38
C ARG A 190 -14.73 21.69 4.23
N ILE A 191 -13.52 21.23 4.54
CA ILE A 191 -12.63 20.61 3.55
C ILE A 191 -13.24 19.31 3.06
N PHE A 192 -13.66 18.44 3.97
CA PHE A 192 -14.32 17.18 3.65
C PHE A 192 -15.53 17.39 2.74
N HIS A 193 -16.42 18.33 3.10
CA HIS A 193 -17.57 18.68 2.30
C HIS A 193 -17.16 19.13 0.89
N THR A 194 -16.16 20.01 0.78
CA THR A 194 -15.65 20.48 -0.52
C THR A 194 -15.04 19.35 -1.35
N MET A 195 -14.23 18.49 -0.76
CA MET A 195 -13.66 17.32 -1.43
C MET A 195 -14.74 16.41 -1.98
N ARG A 196 -15.80 16.14 -1.19
CA ARG A 196 -16.91 15.29 -1.60
C ARG A 196 -17.79 15.90 -2.68
N MET A 197 -18.12 17.18 -2.56
CA MET A 197 -18.98 17.87 -3.53
C MET A 197 -18.29 18.07 -4.87
N TRP A 198 -17.01 18.46 -4.86
CA TRP A 198 -16.26 18.81 -6.08
C TRP A 198 -15.36 17.68 -6.59
N ARG A 199 -15.41 16.51 -5.95
CA ARG A 199 -14.58 15.32 -6.27
C ARG A 199 -13.11 15.68 -6.46
N VAL A 200 -12.54 16.40 -5.51
CA VAL A 200 -11.12 16.80 -5.50
C VAL A 200 -10.39 16.22 -4.30
N GLY A 201 -9.10 15.91 -4.48
CA GLY A 201 -8.22 15.46 -3.41
C GLY A 201 -7.99 16.52 -2.33
N TYR A 202 -7.60 16.07 -1.13
CA TYR A 202 -7.26 16.91 0.01
C TYR A 202 -6.17 17.95 -0.27
N ALA A 203 -5.06 17.61 -0.92
CA ALA A 203 -3.98 18.54 -1.27
C ALA A 203 -4.51 19.70 -2.12
N LYS A 204 -5.28 19.41 -3.17
CA LYS A 204 -5.90 20.43 -4.04
C LYS A 204 -6.99 21.23 -3.32
N ALA A 205 -7.75 20.60 -2.44
CA ALA A 205 -8.72 21.31 -1.60
C ALA A 205 -8.03 22.26 -0.62
N MET A 206 -6.89 21.86 -0.07
CA MET A 206 -6.08 22.65 0.85
C MET A 206 -5.39 23.82 0.17
N GLU A 207 -4.80 23.60 -0.99
CA GLU A 207 -4.20 24.64 -1.82
C GLU A 207 -5.22 25.73 -2.12
N ARG A 208 -6.42 25.38 -2.60
CA ARG A 208 -7.49 26.35 -2.86
C ARG A 208 -7.95 27.10 -1.61
N GLN A 209 -7.98 26.45 -0.45
CA GLN A 209 -8.31 27.15 0.79
C GLN A 209 -7.22 28.12 1.22
N ARG A 210 -5.95 27.73 1.07
CA ARG A 210 -4.80 28.59 1.34
C ARG A 210 -4.80 29.80 0.40
N GLU A 211 -4.99 29.58 -0.91
CA GLU A 211 -5.08 30.64 -1.92
C GLU A 211 -6.20 31.64 -1.60
N ARG A 212 -7.40 31.15 -1.26
CA ARG A 212 -8.53 32.01 -0.86
C ARG A 212 -8.21 32.82 0.39
N ALA A 213 -7.63 32.19 1.40
CA ALA A 213 -7.30 32.88 2.65
C ALA A 213 -6.22 33.95 2.45
N ILE A 214 -5.21 33.68 1.62
CA ILE A 214 -4.19 34.66 1.22
C ILE A 214 -4.85 35.81 0.44
N PHE A 215 -5.74 35.50 -0.49
CA PHE A 215 -6.46 36.50 -1.28
C PHE A 215 -7.35 37.40 -0.41
N ASP A 216 -8.09 36.82 0.53
CA ASP A 216 -8.94 37.57 1.46
C ASP A 216 -8.09 38.46 2.38
N ALA A 217 -7.00 37.92 2.94
CA ALA A 217 -6.05 38.69 3.75
C ALA A 217 -5.40 39.84 2.96
N TRP A 218 -5.08 39.61 1.69
CA TRP A 218 -4.57 40.63 0.78
C TRP A 218 -5.60 41.74 0.51
N ASN A 219 -6.86 41.39 0.29
CA ASN A 219 -7.93 42.38 0.10
C ASN A 219 -8.20 43.19 1.37
N GLU A 220 -8.21 42.54 2.53
CA GLU A 220 -8.32 43.22 3.82
C GLU A 220 -7.15 44.18 4.05
N TYR A 221 -5.93 43.76 3.69
CA TYR A 221 -4.74 44.61 3.74
C TYR A 221 -4.89 45.84 2.83
N LYS A 222 -5.31 45.66 1.58
CA LYS A 222 -5.58 46.80 0.67
C LYS A 222 -6.66 47.72 1.22
N ALA A 223 -7.75 47.18 1.76
CA ALA A 223 -8.81 47.97 2.37
C ALA A 223 -8.30 48.75 3.59
N HIS A 224 -7.38 48.17 4.38
CA HIS A 224 -6.74 48.85 5.50
C HIS A 224 -5.81 49.98 5.02
N LEU A 225 -4.98 49.74 4.00
CA LEU A 225 -4.14 50.78 3.41
C LEU A 225 -4.96 51.96 2.89
N ALA A 226 -6.06 51.67 2.18
CA ALA A 226 -6.98 52.69 1.67
C ALA A 226 -7.60 53.51 2.81
N LYS A 227 -8.00 52.87 3.92
CA LYS A 227 -8.52 53.55 5.12
C LYS A 227 -7.45 54.41 5.81
N SER A 228 -6.22 53.91 5.89
CA SER A 228 -5.08 54.62 6.50
C SER A 228 -4.46 55.68 5.58
N LYS A 229 -4.94 55.83 4.34
CA LYS A 229 -4.37 56.72 3.30
C LYS A 229 -2.87 56.49 3.06
N LEU A 230 -2.40 55.26 3.28
CA LEU A 230 -1.01 54.86 3.02
C LEU A 230 -0.88 54.41 1.57
N ALA A 231 0.19 54.83 0.90
CA ALA A 231 0.50 54.38 -0.45
C ALA A 231 0.94 52.91 -0.45
N GLU A 232 0.53 52.15 -1.48
CA GLU A 232 1.05 50.79 -1.72
C GLU A 232 2.58 50.89 -1.91
N GLY A 233 3.34 50.19 -1.06
CA GLY A 233 4.81 50.23 -1.07
C GLY A 233 5.46 51.23 -0.10
N SER A 234 4.69 51.91 0.78
CA SER A 234 5.29 52.66 1.89
C SER A 234 6.00 51.73 2.89
N GLU A 235 7.00 52.25 3.60
CA GLU A 235 7.79 51.46 4.57
C GLU A 235 6.90 50.81 5.66
N GLU A 236 5.87 51.53 6.11
CA GLU A 236 4.86 51.02 7.04
C GLU A 236 3.99 49.92 6.43
N ALA A 237 3.63 50.05 5.14
CA ALA A 237 2.83 49.07 4.42
C ALA A 237 3.60 47.74 4.22
N LEU A 238 4.90 47.81 3.93
CA LEU A 238 5.77 46.64 3.77
C LEU A 238 6.04 45.94 5.10
N ALA A 239 6.07 46.66 6.23
CA ALA A 239 6.22 46.08 7.57
C ALA A 239 4.94 45.37 8.08
N LEU A 240 3.76 45.81 7.63
CA LEU A 240 2.46 45.26 8.05
C LEU A 240 2.11 43.95 7.32
N LEU A 241 2.55 43.81 6.08
CA LEU A 241 2.15 42.72 5.19
C LEU A 241 2.64 41.33 5.67
N PRO A 242 3.93 41.12 6.02
CA PRO A 242 4.40 39.85 6.59
C PRO A 242 3.69 39.48 7.89
N LYS A 243 3.40 40.45 8.76
CA LYS A 243 2.70 40.20 10.04
C LYS A 243 1.27 39.69 9.83
N ARG A 244 0.58 40.19 8.81
CA ARG A 244 -0.79 39.78 8.44
C ARG A 244 -0.83 38.41 7.78
N LEU A 245 0.20 38.06 7.01
CA LEU A 245 0.28 36.81 6.26
C LEU A 245 0.95 35.65 7.02
N ALA A 246 1.68 35.94 8.10
CA ALA A 246 2.32 34.95 8.95
C ALA A 246 1.40 33.80 9.42
N PRO A 247 0.12 34.01 9.79
CA PRO A 247 -0.79 32.93 10.18
C PRO A 247 -1.06 31.89 9.08
N PHE A 248 -0.79 32.22 7.81
CA PHE A 248 -0.98 31.34 6.65
C PHE A 248 0.29 30.59 6.24
N GLY A 249 1.35 30.69 7.05
CA GLY A 249 2.62 30.00 6.84
C GLY A 249 3.44 30.54 5.66
N LEU A 250 3.30 31.82 5.34
CA LEU A 250 4.17 32.48 4.37
C LEU A 250 5.41 33.01 5.09
N THR A 251 6.56 32.87 4.44
CA THR A 251 7.80 33.53 4.88
C THR A 251 7.74 35.04 4.65
N VAL A 252 8.66 35.79 5.25
CA VAL A 252 8.74 37.26 5.05
C VAL A 252 8.98 37.57 3.57
N ASP A 253 9.89 36.84 2.92
CA ASP A 253 10.22 37.03 1.51
C ASP A 253 9.02 36.69 0.60
N GLU A 254 8.31 35.60 0.88
CA GLU A 254 7.09 35.23 0.14
C GLU A 254 5.98 36.27 0.32
N ALA A 255 5.81 36.80 1.54
CA ALA A 255 4.82 37.84 1.82
C ALA A 255 5.16 39.15 1.10
N LEU A 256 6.43 39.54 1.04
CA LEU A 256 6.90 40.73 0.32
C LEU A 256 6.86 40.57 -1.20
N ALA A 257 6.97 39.34 -1.72
CA ALA A 257 6.85 39.04 -3.15
C ALA A 257 5.38 38.91 -3.64
N LEU A 258 4.43 38.76 -2.71
CA LEU A 258 3.00 38.58 -3.02
C LEU A 258 2.39 39.76 -3.81
N PRO A 259 2.66 41.05 -3.49
CA PRO A 259 2.16 42.19 -4.27
C PRO A 259 2.53 42.11 -5.75
N ASP A 260 3.81 41.84 -6.03
CA ASP A 260 4.31 41.70 -7.40
C ASP A 260 3.70 40.50 -8.12
N ALA A 261 3.52 39.38 -7.40
CA ALA A 261 2.86 38.20 -7.95
C ALA A 261 1.40 38.48 -8.31
N MET A 262 0.66 39.16 -7.43
CA MET A 262 -0.74 39.54 -7.65
C MET A 262 -0.87 40.60 -8.75
N ALA A 263 0.04 41.58 -8.82
CA ALA A 263 0.08 42.57 -9.90
C ALA A 263 0.34 41.91 -11.26
N ARG A 264 1.27 40.95 -11.33
CA ARG A 264 1.51 40.14 -12.52
C ARG A 264 0.29 39.31 -12.92
N GLN A 265 -0.40 38.71 -11.94
CA GLN A 265 -1.61 37.93 -12.21
C GLN A 265 -2.75 38.82 -12.71
N GLU A 266 -2.92 40.01 -12.12
CA GLU A 266 -3.90 40.99 -12.58
C GLU A 266 -3.60 41.47 -13.99
N LEU A 267 -2.34 41.79 -14.29
CA LEU A 267 -1.92 42.15 -15.63
C LEU A 267 -2.22 41.03 -16.64
N ARG A 268 -1.98 39.76 -16.27
CA ARG A 268 -2.35 38.61 -17.12
C ARG A 268 -3.87 38.54 -17.34
N ARG A 269 -4.68 38.74 -16.29
CA ARG A 269 -6.16 38.76 -16.42
C ARG A 269 -6.61 39.88 -17.35
N GLN A 270 -6.00 41.06 -17.26
CA GLN A 270 -6.28 42.20 -18.14
C GLN A 270 -5.87 41.90 -19.57
N GLN A 271 -4.67 41.37 -19.81
CA GLN A 271 -4.22 40.96 -21.13
C GLN A 271 -5.15 39.91 -21.77
N GLU A 272 -5.64 38.94 -21.00
CA GLU A 272 -6.62 37.95 -21.47
C GLU A 272 -8.00 38.57 -21.74
N ALA A 273 -8.43 39.53 -20.93
CA ALA A 273 -9.66 40.28 -21.18
C ALA A 273 -9.54 41.12 -22.45
N ASP A 274 -8.42 41.83 -22.65
CA ASP A 274 -8.14 42.63 -23.84
C ASP A 274 -8.06 41.75 -25.10
N LYS A 275 -7.43 40.58 -25.01
CA LYS A 275 -7.41 39.60 -26.10
C LYS A 275 -8.82 39.15 -26.47
N ARG A 276 -9.65 38.83 -25.47
CA ARG A 276 -11.07 38.48 -25.69
C ARG A 276 -11.87 39.63 -26.29
N ALA A 277 -11.62 40.86 -25.85
CA ALA A 277 -12.27 42.05 -26.40
C ALA A 277 -11.90 42.28 -27.86
N ARG A 278 -10.61 42.18 -28.22
CA ARG A 278 -10.14 42.27 -29.61
C ARG A 278 -10.70 41.15 -30.49
N GLN A 279 -10.78 39.92 -29.97
CA GLN A 279 -11.41 38.81 -30.71
C GLN A 279 -12.88 39.11 -31.01
N LEU A 280 -13.62 39.60 -30.00
CA LEU A 280 -15.01 40.00 -30.18
C LEU A 280 -15.17 41.15 -31.17
N GLU A 281 -14.23 42.10 -31.20
CA GLU A 281 -14.22 43.22 -32.15
C GLU A 281 -13.97 42.73 -33.58
N LEU A 282 -12.97 41.87 -33.80
CA LEU A 282 -12.70 41.26 -35.10
C LEU A 282 -13.89 40.43 -35.61
N ASP A 283 -14.56 39.70 -34.72
CA ASP A 283 -15.75 38.93 -35.08
C ASP A 283 -16.93 39.85 -35.47
N LYS A 284 -17.07 41.02 -34.82
CA LYS A 284 -18.03 42.05 -35.23
C LYS A 284 -17.70 42.63 -36.60
N GLU A 285 -16.45 42.99 -36.85
CA GLU A 285 -16.01 43.52 -38.15
C GLU A 285 -16.25 42.52 -39.29
N ARG A 286 -15.98 41.22 -39.03
CA ARG A 286 -16.28 40.13 -39.98
C ARG A 286 -17.78 40.04 -40.27
N ALA A 287 -18.61 40.05 -39.23
CA ALA A 287 -20.05 40.02 -39.38
C ALA A 287 -20.59 41.25 -40.14
N GLU A 288 -20.04 42.44 -39.91
CA GLU A 288 -20.39 43.65 -40.64
C GLU A 288 -20.00 43.58 -42.12
N HIS A 289 -18.80 43.07 -42.41
CA HIS A 289 -18.33 42.89 -43.78
C HIS A 289 -19.14 41.83 -44.54
N GLU A 290 -19.54 40.74 -43.88
CA GLU A 290 -20.47 39.76 -44.45
C GLU A 290 -21.83 40.37 -44.74
N ALA A 291 -22.40 41.14 -43.79
CA ALA A 291 -23.65 41.85 -44.01
C ALA A 291 -23.56 42.89 -45.13
N GLU A 292 -22.42 43.56 -45.32
CA GLU A 292 -22.21 44.48 -46.44
C GLU A 292 -22.10 43.74 -47.78
N LYS A 293 -21.41 42.59 -47.83
CA LYS A 293 -21.41 41.73 -49.02
C LYS A 293 -22.81 41.29 -49.42
N GLU A 294 -23.63 40.88 -48.45
CA GLU A 294 -25.03 40.51 -48.69
C GLU A 294 -25.85 41.69 -49.19
N ARG A 295 -25.65 42.90 -48.63
CA ARG A 295 -26.31 44.13 -49.10
C ARG A 295 -25.93 44.48 -50.55
N ILE A 296 -24.67 44.32 -50.91
CA ILE A 296 -24.19 44.53 -52.28
C ILE A 296 -24.78 43.46 -53.22
N ALA A 297 -24.81 42.19 -52.79
CA ALA A 297 -25.41 41.09 -53.57
C ALA A 297 -26.91 41.34 -53.83
N HIS A 298 -27.66 41.69 -52.79
CA HIS A 298 -29.09 42.04 -52.91
C HIS A 298 -29.30 43.27 -53.80
N ARG A 299 -28.43 44.28 -53.74
CA ARG A 299 -28.47 45.44 -54.64
C ARG A 299 -28.24 45.03 -56.10
N LYS A 300 -27.27 44.14 -56.35
CA LYS A 300 -27.01 43.59 -57.69
C LYS A 300 -28.22 42.81 -58.20
N GLU A 301 -28.79 41.93 -57.40
CA GLU A 301 -29.99 41.16 -57.74
C GLU A 301 -31.18 42.07 -58.07
N LYS A 302 -31.44 43.09 -57.23
CA LYS A 302 -32.47 44.10 -57.51
C LYS A 302 -32.20 44.89 -58.79
N SER A 303 -30.94 45.17 -59.11
CA SER A 303 -30.56 45.87 -60.34
C SER A 303 -30.75 44.99 -61.58
N LEU A 304 -30.47 43.69 -61.49
CA LEU A 304 -30.72 42.71 -62.53
C LEU A 304 -32.23 42.54 -62.77
N LEU A 305 -33.01 42.34 -61.71
CA LEU A 305 -34.48 42.31 -61.78
C LEU A 305 -35.07 43.57 -62.43
N LYS A 306 -34.51 44.76 -62.12
CA LYS A 306 -34.93 46.02 -62.75
C LYS A 306 -34.50 46.12 -64.22
N ALA A 307 -33.34 45.59 -64.59
CA ALA A 307 -32.90 45.51 -65.97
C ALA A 307 -33.77 44.54 -66.78
N ASP A 308 -34.14 43.40 -66.22
CA ASP A 308 -35.05 42.43 -66.84
C ASP A 308 -36.46 43.01 -67.00
N LEU A 309 -36.97 43.73 -66.00
CA LEU A 309 -38.25 44.44 -66.12
C LEU A 309 -38.18 45.52 -67.21
N ARG A 310 -37.09 46.28 -67.30
CA ARG A 310 -36.88 47.26 -68.37
C ARG A 310 -36.64 46.63 -69.74
N ALA A 311 -36.07 45.44 -69.82
CA ALA A 311 -35.96 44.69 -71.07
C ALA A 311 -37.34 44.21 -71.51
N ALA A 312 -38.19 43.76 -70.57
CA ALA A 312 -39.59 43.40 -70.82
C ALA A 312 -40.44 44.63 -71.23
N GLU A 313 -40.25 45.78 -70.58
CA GLU A 313 -40.90 47.05 -70.94
C GLU A 313 -40.33 47.64 -72.25
N GLY A 314 -39.04 47.49 -72.51
CA GLY A 314 -38.36 47.92 -73.73
C GLY A 314 -38.78 47.13 -74.97
N VAL A 315 -39.15 45.86 -74.82
CA VAL A 315 -39.80 45.06 -75.87
C VAL A 315 -41.25 45.51 -76.13
N ALA A 316 -41.88 46.23 -75.20
CA ALA A 316 -43.19 46.86 -75.40
C ALA A 316 -43.12 48.30 -75.97
N ALA A 317 -42.05 49.06 -75.70
CA ALA A 317 -41.87 50.43 -76.18
C ALA A 317 -41.04 50.58 -77.48
N ALA A 318 -40.21 49.59 -77.84
CA ALA A 318 -39.45 49.58 -79.11
C ALA A 318 -40.33 49.42 -80.38
N ASN A 319 -41.65 49.29 -80.22
CA ASN A 319 -42.62 49.29 -81.33
C ASN A 319 -43.30 50.65 -81.57
N SER A 320 -42.99 51.72 -80.83
CA SER A 320 -43.63 53.04 -81.05
C SER A 320 -42.71 54.21 -81.43
N ASP A 321 -41.39 54.17 -81.16
CA ASP A 321 -40.58 55.41 -81.18
C ASP A 321 -39.49 55.48 -82.28
N ALA A 322 -39.42 54.50 -83.17
CA ALA A 322 -38.47 54.49 -84.30
C ALA A 322 -38.87 55.38 -85.50
N ALA A 323 -39.97 56.14 -85.42
CA ALA A 323 -40.52 56.89 -86.55
C ALA A 323 -40.43 58.43 -86.45
N ILE A 324 -40.05 59.02 -85.31
CA ILE A 324 -40.18 60.48 -85.11
C ILE A 324 -38.83 61.23 -85.00
N ALA A 325 -37.70 60.54 -84.77
CA ALA A 325 -36.40 61.21 -84.60
C ALA A 325 -35.56 61.40 -85.89
N ALA A 326 -36.12 61.09 -87.07
CA ALA A 326 -35.41 61.19 -88.34
C ALA A 326 -35.68 62.49 -89.13
N ALA A 327 -36.59 63.35 -88.67
CA ALA A 327 -37.12 64.45 -89.48
C ALA A 327 -36.62 65.87 -89.09
N GLN A 328 -35.78 66.03 -88.07
CA GLN A 328 -35.38 67.37 -87.58
C GLN A 328 -33.92 67.76 -87.79
N THR A 329 -33.09 66.89 -88.36
CA THR A 329 -31.63 67.13 -88.42
C THR A 329 -31.10 67.32 -89.84
N GLN A 330 -31.91 67.90 -90.74
CA GLN A 330 -31.48 68.23 -92.11
C GLN A 330 -31.56 69.73 -92.44
N ALA A 331 -32.10 70.56 -91.54
CA ALA A 331 -32.36 71.99 -91.80
C ALA A 331 -31.30 72.97 -91.26
N GLN A 332 -30.24 72.51 -90.58
CA GLN A 332 -29.14 73.35 -90.09
C GLN A 332 -27.79 73.07 -90.76
N ALA A 333 -27.78 72.30 -91.86
CA ALA A 333 -26.56 71.68 -92.38
C ALA A 333 -25.77 72.49 -93.42
N THR A 334 -26.27 73.61 -93.96
CA THR A 334 -25.63 74.23 -95.14
C THR A 334 -25.11 75.65 -94.97
N ALA A 335 -25.34 76.32 -93.83
CA ALA A 335 -24.82 77.68 -93.59
C ALA A 335 -23.56 77.75 -92.71
N THR A 336 -23.14 76.63 -92.10
CA THR A 336 -21.95 76.55 -91.22
C THR A 336 -20.83 75.67 -91.78
N ALA A 337 -20.93 75.23 -93.03
CA ALA A 337 -20.04 74.22 -93.62
C ALA A 337 -18.64 74.75 -94.00
N ALA A 338 -18.49 76.05 -94.28
CA ALA A 338 -17.21 76.63 -94.72
C ALA A 338 -16.37 77.24 -93.58
N ALA A 339 -17.00 77.83 -92.56
CA ALA A 339 -16.30 78.34 -91.37
C ALA A 339 -15.91 77.22 -90.41
N ARG A 340 -16.73 76.17 -90.29
CA ARG A 340 -16.37 74.97 -89.52
C ARG A 340 -15.24 74.18 -90.17
N ALA A 341 -15.02 74.24 -91.48
CA ALA A 341 -13.98 73.44 -92.13
C ALA A 341 -12.55 73.80 -91.70
N ALA A 342 -12.25 75.09 -91.48
CA ALA A 342 -10.94 75.56 -91.00
C ALA A 342 -10.76 75.37 -89.48
N GLU A 343 -11.81 75.63 -88.69
CA GLU A 343 -11.82 75.40 -87.24
C GLU A 343 -11.78 73.89 -86.91
N LEU A 344 -12.35 73.03 -87.78
CA LEU A 344 -12.26 71.58 -87.70
C LEU A 344 -10.86 71.06 -88.03
N GLU A 345 -10.11 71.70 -88.93
CA GLU A 345 -8.72 71.31 -89.20
C GLU A 345 -7.79 71.66 -88.03
N GLU A 346 -7.94 72.84 -87.42
CA GLU A 346 -7.15 73.24 -86.25
C GLU A 346 -7.48 72.39 -85.02
N THR A 347 -8.77 72.17 -84.72
CA THR A 347 -9.20 71.27 -83.64
C THR A 347 -8.91 69.80 -83.95
N ALA A 348 -8.85 69.38 -85.22
CA ALA A 348 -8.40 68.04 -85.61
C ALA A 348 -6.90 67.84 -85.34
N LEU A 349 -6.07 68.86 -85.60
CA LEU A 349 -4.64 68.81 -85.29
C LEU A 349 -4.36 68.85 -83.78
N GLU A 350 -5.06 69.70 -83.02
CA GLU A 350 -4.95 69.72 -81.56
C GLU A 350 -5.47 68.44 -80.92
N SER A 351 -6.61 67.90 -81.40
CA SER A 351 -7.15 66.63 -80.90
C SER A 351 -6.27 65.44 -81.29
N ALA A 352 -5.61 65.47 -82.44
CA ALA A 352 -4.61 64.47 -82.84
C ALA A 352 -3.37 64.53 -81.92
N ALA A 353 -2.87 65.72 -81.60
CA ALA A 353 -1.73 65.88 -80.68
C ALA A 353 -2.07 65.43 -79.25
N VAL A 354 -3.27 65.76 -78.76
CA VAL A 354 -3.76 65.29 -77.44
C VAL A 354 -4.01 63.78 -77.45
N ALA A 355 -4.51 63.22 -78.55
CA ALA A 355 -4.70 61.78 -78.71
C ALA A 355 -3.36 61.02 -78.72
N GLU A 356 -2.35 61.55 -79.40
CA GLU A 356 -1.00 60.97 -79.40
C GLU A 356 -0.33 61.06 -78.03
N ALA A 357 -0.46 62.19 -77.33
CA ALA A 357 0.04 62.34 -75.96
C ALA A 357 -0.65 61.39 -74.97
N ARG A 358 -1.97 61.18 -75.12
CA ARG A 358 -2.74 60.18 -74.34
C ARG A 358 -2.32 58.75 -74.70
N ALA A 359 -2.06 58.45 -75.96
CA ALA A 359 -1.58 57.14 -76.39
C ALA A 359 -0.20 56.82 -75.81
N ARG A 360 0.73 57.78 -75.81
CA ARG A 360 2.05 57.61 -75.19
C ARG A 360 1.99 57.43 -73.68
N ARG A 361 1.10 58.16 -72.98
CA ARG A 361 0.86 57.95 -71.54
C ARG A 361 0.23 56.58 -71.26
N ALA A 362 -0.77 56.18 -72.04
CA ALA A 362 -1.39 54.86 -71.90
C ALA A 362 -0.39 53.73 -72.19
N GLU A 363 0.56 53.91 -73.11
CA GLU A 363 1.62 52.94 -73.36
C GLU A 363 2.64 52.89 -72.21
N ALA A 364 3.00 54.04 -71.64
CA ALA A 364 3.86 54.12 -70.46
C ALA A 364 3.19 53.45 -69.24
N ASP A 365 1.92 53.75 -68.98
CA ASP A 365 1.14 53.16 -67.87
C ASP A 365 1.01 51.64 -68.03
N ARG A 366 0.86 51.14 -69.27
CA ARG A 366 0.85 49.69 -69.56
C ARG A 366 2.20 49.03 -69.30
N LYS A 367 3.31 49.68 -69.68
CA LYS A 367 4.66 49.16 -69.40
C LYS A 367 4.91 49.10 -67.90
N GLU A 368 4.55 50.15 -67.17
CA GLU A 368 4.69 50.20 -65.72
C GLU A 368 3.78 49.17 -65.01
N ALA A 369 2.57 48.93 -65.52
CA ALA A 369 1.69 47.88 -65.02
C ALA A 369 2.28 46.47 -65.22
N VAL A 370 2.84 46.19 -66.40
CA VAL A 370 3.51 44.90 -66.69
C VAL A 370 4.74 44.70 -65.81
N GLU A 371 5.53 45.75 -65.57
CA GLU A 371 6.68 45.68 -64.65
C GLU A 371 6.25 45.44 -63.20
N ARG A 372 5.17 46.08 -62.74
CA ARG A 372 4.60 45.83 -61.41
C ARG A 372 4.04 44.41 -61.26
N GLU A 373 3.37 43.88 -62.30
CA GLU A 373 2.90 42.49 -62.31
C GLU A 373 4.08 41.50 -62.31
N ALA A 374 5.14 41.78 -63.06
CA ALA A 374 6.35 40.95 -63.06
C ALA A 374 7.05 40.96 -61.70
N GLN A 375 7.15 42.11 -61.04
CA GLN A 375 7.72 42.22 -59.69
C GLN A 375 6.86 41.49 -58.66
N ALA A 376 5.53 41.69 -58.68
CA ALA A 376 4.61 40.99 -57.78
C ALA A 376 4.66 39.47 -57.98
N ALA A 377 4.81 38.99 -59.21
CA ALA A 377 4.99 37.57 -59.51
C ALA A 377 6.34 37.03 -59.01
N ALA A 378 7.41 37.82 -59.05
CA ALA A 378 8.71 37.46 -58.50
C ALA A 378 8.67 37.38 -56.96
N ASP A 379 8.05 38.35 -56.31
CA ASP A 379 7.88 38.39 -54.85
C ASP A 379 7.01 37.23 -54.36
N ALA A 380 5.94 36.89 -55.09
CA ALA A 380 5.10 35.73 -54.78
C ALA A 380 5.88 34.40 -54.86
N ARG A 381 6.74 34.24 -55.88
CA ARG A 381 7.60 33.05 -56.01
C ARG A 381 8.65 32.98 -54.90
N ALA A 382 9.23 34.12 -54.51
CA ALA A 382 10.18 34.18 -53.40
C ALA A 382 9.50 33.78 -52.08
N ALA A 383 8.32 34.32 -51.80
CA ALA A 383 7.53 33.97 -50.61
C ALA A 383 7.13 32.48 -50.59
N GLU A 384 6.79 31.89 -51.75
CA GLU A 384 6.48 30.47 -51.84
C GLU A 384 7.71 29.58 -51.54
N LEU A 385 8.89 29.96 -52.05
CA LEU A 385 10.14 29.25 -51.77
C LEU A 385 10.53 29.34 -50.29
N GLU A 386 10.36 30.51 -49.66
CA GLU A 386 10.58 30.67 -48.22
C GLU A 386 9.62 29.81 -47.39
N ARG A 387 8.34 29.76 -47.77
CA ARG A 387 7.36 28.88 -47.12
C ARG A 387 7.75 27.41 -47.24
N ARG A 388 8.14 26.94 -48.43
CA ARG A 388 8.62 25.56 -48.64
C ARG A 388 9.87 25.26 -47.83
N ALA A 389 10.81 26.21 -47.75
CA ALA A 389 12.01 26.07 -46.91
C ALA A 389 11.68 26.02 -45.41
N ALA A 390 10.70 26.81 -44.95
CA ALA A 390 10.22 26.78 -43.57
C ALA A 390 9.52 25.45 -43.25
N GLU A 391 8.68 24.95 -44.17
CA GLU A 391 8.01 23.65 -44.05
C GLU A 391 9.03 22.50 -44.00
N GLN A 392 10.07 22.53 -44.84
CA GLN A 392 11.15 21.54 -44.79
C GLN A 392 11.95 21.57 -43.47
N ARG A 393 12.26 22.77 -42.94
CA ARG A 393 12.92 22.90 -41.63
C ARG A 393 12.04 22.37 -40.51
N GLN A 394 10.74 22.61 -40.57
CA GLN A 394 9.80 22.10 -39.58
C GLN A 394 9.68 20.57 -39.68
N ALA A 395 9.61 20.01 -40.89
CA ALA A 395 9.60 18.57 -41.10
C ALA A 395 10.89 17.89 -40.59
N ALA A 396 12.06 18.50 -40.83
CA ALA A 396 13.34 18.02 -40.31
C ALA A 396 13.35 18.02 -38.77
N ARG A 397 12.90 19.11 -38.11
CA ARG A 397 12.81 19.17 -36.64
C ARG A 397 11.87 18.12 -36.06
N VAL A 398 10.75 17.84 -36.73
CA VAL A 398 9.80 16.80 -36.29
C VAL A 398 10.42 15.41 -36.47
N ALA A 399 11.16 15.17 -37.55
CA ALA A 399 11.87 13.92 -37.77
C ALA A 399 12.99 13.70 -36.73
N ASP A 400 13.77 14.74 -36.42
CA ASP A 400 14.83 14.69 -35.41
C ASP A 400 14.24 14.42 -34.02
N ALA A 401 13.17 15.13 -33.64
CA ALA A 401 12.48 14.91 -32.37
C ALA A 401 11.87 13.50 -32.28
N ALA A 402 11.34 12.97 -33.39
CA ALA A 402 10.83 11.59 -33.44
C ALA A 402 11.96 10.56 -33.27
N ALA A 403 13.12 10.80 -33.89
CA ALA A 403 14.30 9.95 -33.75
C ALA A 403 14.88 9.96 -32.32
N GLU A 404 14.91 11.13 -31.65
CA GLU A 404 15.30 11.24 -30.25
C GLU A 404 14.34 10.48 -29.31
N LEU A 405 13.03 10.60 -29.55
CA LEU A 405 12.02 9.86 -28.79
C LEU A 405 12.15 8.34 -28.99
N GLU A 406 12.41 7.89 -30.22
CA GLU A 406 12.63 6.47 -30.51
C GLU A 406 13.92 5.95 -29.86
N ALA A 407 15.00 6.74 -29.87
CA ALA A 407 16.25 6.40 -29.19
C ALA A 407 16.05 6.29 -27.68
N ALA A 408 15.36 7.26 -27.06
CA ALA A 408 15.01 7.23 -25.64
C ALA A 408 14.09 6.04 -25.30
N ALA A 409 13.15 5.68 -26.18
CA ALA A 409 12.29 4.51 -26.01
C ALA A 409 13.10 3.20 -26.06
N LYS A 410 14.09 3.09 -26.96
CA LYS A 410 14.99 1.93 -27.03
C LYS A 410 15.88 1.82 -25.80
N GLU A 411 16.42 2.94 -25.31
CA GLU A 411 17.26 2.97 -24.10
C GLU A 411 16.46 2.57 -22.86
N THR A 412 15.24 3.10 -22.71
CA THR A 412 14.35 2.75 -21.60
C THR A 412 13.91 1.29 -21.66
N ALA A 413 13.64 0.74 -22.85
CA ALA A 413 13.35 -0.68 -23.04
C ALA A 413 14.55 -1.57 -22.67
N ALA A 414 15.76 -1.22 -23.11
CA ALA A 414 16.98 -1.94 -22.77
C ALA A 414 17.28 -1.89 -21.25
N ALA A 415 17.06 -0.74 -20.61
CA ALA A 415 17.18 -0.58 -19.17
C ALA A 415 16.13 -1.40 -18.41
N ALA A 416 14.90 -1.50 -18.92
CA ALA A 416 13.86 -2.34 -18.35
C ALA A 416 14.20 -3.83 -18.46
N GLU A 417 14.70 -4.27 -19.61
CA GLU A 417 15.13 -5.65 -19.84
C GLU A 417 16.33 -6.02 -18.94
N ALA A 418 17.30 -5.13 -18.79
CA ALA A 418 18.42 -5.32 -17.86
C ALA A 418 17.96 -5.47 -16.40
N ARG A 419 16.96 -4.68 -15.97
CA ARG A 419 16.35 -4.80 -14.64
C ARG A 419 15.60 -6.11 -14.45
N LEU A 420 14.91 -6.62 -15.48
CA LEU A 420 14.24 -7.92 -15.42
C LEU A 420 15.26 -9.05 -15.26
N ARG A 421 16.34 -9.06 -16.06
CA ARG A 421 17.41 -10.07 -15.91
C ARG A 421 18.10 -10.01 -14.55
N ALA A 422 18.32 -8.81 -14.01
CA ALA A 422 18.86 -8.64 -12.66
C ALA A 422 17.89 -9.20 -11.60
N ALA A 423 16.60 -8.92 -11.72
CA ALA A 423 15.58 -9.45 -10.81
C ALA A 423 15.44 -10.98 -10.88
N GLU A 424 15.57 -11.57 -12.07
CA GLU A 424 15.60 -13.03 -12.26
C GLU A 424 16.86 -13.65 -11.64
N ALA A 425 18.02 -13.03 -11.80
CA ALA A 425 19.26 -13.47 -11.16
C ALA A 425 19.17 -13.40 -9.62
N ASP A 426 18.59 -12.33 -9.08
CA ASP A 426 18.36 -12.16 -7.64
C ASP A 426 17.37 -13.19 -7.09
N GLN A 427 16.34 -13.56 -7.87
CA GLN A 427 15.40 -14.62 -7.49
C GLN A 427 16.09 -15.98 -7.44
N LEU A 428 16.88 -16.32 -8.45
CA LEU A 428 17.64 -17.57 -8.48
C LEU A 428 18.63 -17.63 -7.31
N ALA A 429 19.34 -16.53 -7.01
CA ALA A 429 20.22 -16.44 -5.86
C ALA A 429 19.45 -16.66 -4.54
N ALA A 430 18.29 -16.02 -4.37
CA ALA A 430 17.46 -16.19 -3.18
C ALA A 430 16.91 -17.62 -3.03
N GLU A 431 16.58 -18.30 -4.12
CA GLU A 431 16.18 -19.71 -4.12
C GLU A 431 17.34 -20.60 -3.69
N THR A 432 18.53 -20.42 -4.27
CA THR A 432 19.72 -21.19 -3.87
C THR A 432 20.10 -20.99 -2.41
N GLU A 433 19.94 -19.78 -1.86
CA GLU A 433 20.16 -19.52 -0.44
C GLU A 433 19.13 -20.22 0.47
N ARG A 434 17.86 -20.29 0.04
CA ARG A 434 16.81 -21.02 0.76
C ARG A 434 17.08 -22.51 0.80
N ASP A 435 17.43 -23.10 -0.34
CA ASP A 435 17.76 -24.52 -0.44
C ASP A 435 18.99 -24.85 0.44
N ALA A 436 20.00 -23.98 0.43
CA ALA A 436 21.16 -24.10 1.30
C ALA A 436 20.81 -23.92 2.80
N ALA A 437 19.82 -23.09 3.14
CA ALA A 437 19.35 -22.93 4.51
C ALA A 437 18.52 -24.13 4.98
N GLU A 438 17.67 -24.70 4.12
CA GLU A 438 16.91 -25.92 4.40
C GLU A 438 17.84 -27.12 4.59
N THR A 439 18.85 -27.26 3.73
CA THR A 439 19.88 -28.30 3.87
C THR A 439 20.62 -28.17 5.21
N ARG A 440 20.98 -26.95 5.61
CA ARG A 440 21.61 -26.70 6.92
C ARG A 440 20.69 -27.02 8.10
N ARG A 441 19.39 -26.72 7.99
CA ARG A 441 18.40 -27.08 9.03
C ARG A 441 18.22 -28.58 9.14
N ALA A 442 18.13 -29.28 8.01
CA ALA A 442 18.04 -30.73 7.98
C ALA A 442 19.27 -31.39 8.61
N ALA A 443 20.47 -30.89 8.31
CA ALA A 443 21.71 -31.35 8.94
C ALA A 443 21.70 -31.11 10.46
N ALA A 444 21.27 -29.93 10.91
CA ALA A 444 21.20 -29.60 12.34
C ALA A 444 20.17 -30.47 13.10
N GLU A 445 19.04 -30.81 12.49
CA GLU A 445 18.06 -31.75 13.06
C GLU A 445 18.64 -33.17 13.15
N LEU A 446 19.37 -33.64 12.14
CA LEU A 446 20.05 -34.94 12.19
C LEU A 446 21.10 -34.97 13.31
N ASP A 447 21.90 -33.92 13.47
CA ASP A 447 22.88 -33.82 14.56
C ASP A 447 22.21 -33.83 15.93
N ARG A 448 21.06 -33.15 16.07
CA ARG A 448 20.27 -33.14 17.30
C ARG A 448 19.73 -34.53 17.62
N LEU A 449 19.17 -35.24 16.64
CA LEU A 449 18.67 -36.60 16.82
C LEU A 449 19.81 -37.57 17.21
N ALA A 450 20.97 -37.45 16.57
CA ALA A 450 22.15 -38.23 16.91
C ALA A 450 22.64 -37.94 18.34
N ALA A 451 22.63 -36.68 18.77
CA ALA A 451 22.96 -36.29 20.14
C ALA A 451 21.95 -36.83 21.16
N ASP A 452 20.66 -36.80 20.83
CA ASP A 452 19.59 -37.37 21.67
C ASP A 452 19.72 -38.89 21.81
N GLU A 453 20.02 -39.58 20.71
CA GLU A 453 20.27 -41.02 20.73
C GLU A 453 21.49 -41.38 21.58
N LYS A 454 22.60 -40.63 21.42
CA LYS A 454 23.79 -40.79 22.26
C LYS A 454 23.48 -40.60 23.75
N ARG A 455 22.71 -39.57 24.10
CA ARG A 455 22.28 -39.34 25.50
C ARG A 455 21.45 -40.49 26.05
N ARG A 456 20.56 -41.08 25.24
CA ARG A 456 19.78 -42.27 25.63
C ARG A 456 20.68 -43.49 25.86
N GLN A 457 21.67 -43.71 24.99
CA GLN A 457 22.64 -44.79 25.14
C GLN A 457 23.48 -44.62 26.41
N GLU A 458 23.97 -43.41 26.69
CA GLU A 458 24.73 -43.10 27.91
C GLU A 458 23.86 -43.29 29.17
N ALA A 459 22.60 -42.87 29.14
CA ALA A 459 21.67 -43.08 30.25
C ALA A 459 21.37 -44.56 30.50
N ALA A 460 21.15 -45.34 29.44
CA ALA A 460 20.93 -46.79 29.53
C ALA A 460 22.18 -47.52 30.07
N LEU A 461 23.37 -47.11 29.66
CA LEU A 461 24.63 -47.62 30.19
C LEU A 461 24.78 -47.30 31.69
N ALA A 462 24.48 -46.06 32.09
CA ALA A 462 24.54 -45.65 33.49
C ALA A 462 23.54 -46.45 34.35
N GLU A 463 22.35 -46.73 33.84
CA GLU A 463 21.36 -47.57 34.53
C GLU A 463 21.85 -49.02 34.67
N THR A 464 22.44 -49.59 33.62
CA THR A 464 23.02 -50.95 33.70
C THR A 464 24.18 -51.02 34.69
N LEU A 465 25.02 -50.00 34.78
CA LEU A 465 26.09 -49.93 35.77
C LEU A 465 25.54 -49.85 37.19
N ARG A 466 24.57 -48.98 37.46
CA ARG A 466 23.90 -48.91 38.77
C ARG A 466 23.24 -50.24 39.17
N ALA A 467 22.60 -50.92 38.21
CA ALA A 467 22.01 -52.23 38.46
C ALA A 467 23.06 -53.28 38.84
N ARG A 468 24.25 -53.24 38.23
CA ARG A 468 25.36 -54.13 38.58
C ARG A 468 25.96 -53.80 39.95
N GLU A 469 26.12 -52.52 40.27
CA GLU A 469 26.57 -52.09 41.60
C GLU A 469 25.60 -52.56 42.69
N ALA A 470 24.30 -52.33 42.49
CA ALA A 470 23.26 -52.80 43.42
C ALA A 470 23.25 -54.33 43.57
N ALA A 471 23.47 -55.07 42.48
CA ALA A 471 23.60 -56.52 42.52
C ALA A 471 24.84 -56.97 43.31
N ALA A 472 25.99 -56.34 43.09
CA ALA A 472 27.22 -56.62 43.83
C ALA A 472 27.09 -56.29 45.33
N GLU A 473 26.44 -55.18 45.67
CA GLU A 473 26.13 -54.82 47.07
C GLU A 473 25.16 -55.81 47.72
N ALA A 474 24.19 -56.35 46.96
CA ALA A 474 23.29 -57.39 47.44
C ALA A 474 24.04 -58.71 47.68
N GLU A 475 24.97 -59.07 46.79
CA GLU A 475 25.83 -60.25 46.95
C GLU A 475 26.76 -60.12 48.16
N LEU A 476 27.36 -58.95 48.37
CA LEU A 476 28.20 -58.68 49.53
C LEU A 476 27.38 -58.83 50.82
N ARG A 477 26.20 -58.20 50.90
CA ARG A 477 25.30 -58.34 52.05
C ARG A 477 24.90 -59.79 52.29
N ALA A 478 24.61 -60.55 51.23
CA ALA A 478 24.31 -61.97 51.35
C ALA A 478 25.51 -62.78 51.86
N ALA A 479 26.73 -62.43 51.46
CA ALA A 479 27.95 -63.07 51.95
C ALA A 479 28.23 -62.73 53.42
N GLU A 480 28.06 -61.46 53.82
CA GLU A 480 28.17 -61.02 55.22
C GLU A 480 27.15 -61.74 56.11
N MET A 481 25.90 -61.88 55.66
CA MET A 481 24.88 -62.64 56.39
C MET A 481 25.25 -64.12 56.54
N ARG A 482 25.84 -64.75 55.51
CA ARG A 482 26.32 -66.13 55.60
C ARG A 482 27.48 -66.28 56.58
N LEU A 483 28.42 -65.33 56.58
CA LEU A 483 29.53 -65.32 57.54
C LEU A 483 29.00 -65.16 58.96
N ALA A 484 28.09 -64.20 59.20
CA ALA A 484 27.48 -64.01 60.52
C ALA A 484 26.72 -65.26 60.98
N ALA A 485 26.00 -65.94 60.08
CA ALA A 485 25.34 -67.20 60.38
C ALA A 485 26.36 -68.30 60.76
N ALA A 486 27.46 -68.43 60.02
CA ALA A 486 28.52 -69.39 60.31
C ALA A 486 29.20 -69.12 61.67
N GLU A 487 29.47 -67.84 62.00
CA GLU A 487 30.03 -67.46 63.31
C GLU A 487 29.07 -67.79 64.47
N ILE A 488 27.76 -67.60 64.27
CA ILE A 488 26.75 -67.98 65.25
C ILE A 488 26.71 -69.50 65.42
N GLU A 489 26.78 -70.25 64.33
CA GLU A 489 26.85 -71.73 64.38
C GLU A 489 28.10 -72.22 65.11
N GLU A 490 29.27 -71.64 64.83
CA GLU A 490 30.52 -71.99 65.52
C GLU A 490 30.41 -71.74 67.03
N ARG A 491 29.91 -70.56 67.43
CA ARG A 491 29.67 -70.25 68.85
C ARG A 491 28.65 -71.19 69.49
N ALA A 492 27.60 -71.58 68.76
CA ALA A 492 26.63 -72.55 69.26
C ALA A 492 27.28 -73.91 69.51
N VAL A 493 28.14 -74.38 68.60
CA VAL A 493 28.91 -75.63 68.77
C VAL A 493 29.85 -75.53 69.97
N GLU A 494 30.58 -74.44 70.14
CA GLU A 494 31.45 -74.22 71.30
C GLU A 494 30.69 -74.27 72.63
N MET A 495 29.49 -73.67 72.69
CA MET A 495 28.62 -73.73 73.87
C MET A 495 28.11 -75.15 74.15
N GLU A 496 27.73 -75.89 73.12
CA GLU A 496 27.28 -77.28 73.22
C GLU A 496 28.41 -78.21 73.71
N ASP A 497 29.64 -77.97 73.27
CA ASP A 497 30.83 -78.70 73.71
C ASP A 497 31.18 -78.38 75.17
N ARG A 498 31.11 -77.10 75.58
CA ARG A 498 31.25 -76.69 77.00
C ARG A 498 30.20 -77.34 77.89
N ALA A 499 28.98 -77.51 77.40
CA ALA A 499 27.87 -78.16 78.11
C ALA A 499 27.93 -79.71 78.08
N ARG A 500 28.90 -80.31 77.37
CA ARG A 500 29.07 -81.78 77.24
C ARG A 500 27.82 -82.53 76.75
N LEU A 501 27.06 -81.92 75.85
CA LEU A 501 25.84 -82.52 75.30
C LEU A 501 26.13 -83.73 74.41
N SER A 502 25.34 -84.79 74.55
CA SER A 502 25.42 -85.99 73.70
C SER A 502 24.95 -85.71 72.26
N PRO A 503 25.36 -86.51 71.26
CA PRO A 503 24.94 -86.33 69.87
C PRO A 503 23.42 -86.29 69.68
N ARG A 504 22.67 -87.10 70.44
CA ARG A 504 21.19 -87.11 70.42
C ARG A 504 20.61 -85.79 70.95
N GLN A 505 21.13 -85.27 72.06
CA GLN A 505 20.66 -84.01 72.65
C GLN A 505 20.92 -82.81 71.72
N ARG A 506 22.05 -82.81 71.01
CA ARG A 506 22.34 -81.78 69.98
C ARG A 506 21.33 -81.83 68.83
N ALA A 507 21.02 -83.03 68.34
CA ALA A 507 20.02 -83.21 67.28
C ALA A 507 18.63 -82.72 67.71
N VAL A 508 18.20 -83.01 68.94
CA VAL A 508 16.91 -82.53 69.48
C VAL A 508 16.88 -81.00 69.62
N LEU A 509 17.95 -80.37 70.11
CA LEU A 509 18.04 -78.91 70.17
C LEU A 509 18.10 -78.24 68.79
N LYS A 510 18.72 -78.90 67.80
CA LYS A 510 18.70 -78.45 66.40
C LYS A 510 17.27 -78.48 65.85
N VAL A 511 16.53 -79.56 66.08
CA VAL A 511 15.11 -79.67 65.70
C VAL A 511 14.26 -78.63 66.42
N LYS A 512 14.53 -78.33 67.69
CA LYS A 512 13.88 -77.23 68.42
C LYS A 512 14.04 -75.88 67.71
N ARG A 513 15.26 -75.52 67.30
CA ARG A 513 15.50 -74.27 66.54
C ARG A 513 14.81 -74.27 65.18
N MET A 514 14.74 -75.41 64.49
CA MET A 514 14.00 -75.55 63.23
C MET A 514 12.50 -75.28 63.44
N ILE A 515 11.93 -75.76 64.55
CA ILE A 515 10.53 -75.51 64.91
C ILE A 515 10.31 -74.02 65.22
N GLU A 516 11.19 -73.38 65.98
CA GLU A 516 11.13 -71.94 66.25
C GLU A 516 11.20 -71.10 64.96
N ALA A 517 12.12 -71.44 64.05
CA ALA A 517 12.26 -70.77 62.75
C ALA A 517 11.02 -70.95 61.85
N ALA A 518 10.31 -72.08 61.97
CA ALA A 518 9.06 -72.35 61.27
C ALA A 518 7.81 -71.73 61.96
N GLY A 519 8.00 -70.79 62.89
CA GLY A 519 6.91 -70.10 63.59
C GLY A 519 6.41 -70.84 64.83
N GLY A 520 7.19 -71.77 65.39
CA GLY A 520 6.93 -72.46 66.66
C GLY A 520 5.99 -73.67 66.57
N LEU A 521 5.53 -74.04 65.37
CA LEU A 521 4.63 -75.18 65.14
C LEU A 521 5.44 -76.44 64.78
N PRO A 522 5.44 -77.50 65.61
CA PRO A 522 6.23 -78.71 65.32
C PRO A 522 5.87 -79.36 63.99
N GLU A 523 4.59 -79.35 63.61
CA GLU A 523 4.11 -79.95 62.36
C GLU A 523 4.49 -79.15 61.10
N ALA A 524 4.93 -77.90 61.24
CA ALA A 524 5.42 -77.10 60.12
C ALA A 524 6.82 -77.55 59.65
N VAL A 525 7.54 -78.31 60.48
CA VAL A 525 8.83 -78.91 60.12
C VAL A 525 8.61 -80.33 59.61
N ALA A 526 8.90 -80.56 58.33
CA ALA A 526 8.73 -81.87 57.72
C ALA A 526 9.76 -82.86 58.27
N LEU A 527 9.34 -84.11 58.48
CA LEU A 527 10.24 -85.18 58.96
C LEU A 527 11.44 -85.38 58.03
N ALA A 528 11.25 -85.21 56.71
CA ALA A 528 12.33 -85.30 55.72
C ALA A 528 13.41 -84.21 55.92
N ASP A 529 13.02 -83.01 56.37
CA ASP A 529 13.98 -81.93 56.68
C ASP A 529 14.78 -82.28 57.92
N ILE A 530 14.13 -82.81 58.95
CA ILE A 530 14.79 -83.25 60.19
C ILE A 530 15.77 -84.39 59.91
N GLN A 531 15.39 -85.36 59.07
CA GLN A 531 16.27 -86.46 58.66
C GLN A 531 17.54 -85.96 57.98
N ARG A 532 17.38 -85.03 57.02
CA ARG A 532 18.50 -84.42 56.30
C ARG A 532 19.39 -83.58 57.23
N GLU A 533 18.80 -82.74 58.06
CA GLU A 533 19.53 -81.82 58.92
C GLU A 533 20.21 -82.48 60.12
N CYS A 534 19.64 -83.56 60.65
CA CYS A 534 20.22 -84.31 61.77
C CYS A 534 21.01 -85.55 61.33
N GLY A 535 21.06 -85.85 60.03
CA GLY A 535 21.78 -87.00 59.48
C GLY A 535 21.20 -88.35 59.91
N VAL A 536 19.89 -88.44 60.19
CA VAL A 536 19.22 -89.68 60.62
C VAL A 536 18.48 -90.36 59.46
N SER A 537 18.72 -91.65 59.29
CA SER A 537 18.17 -92.43 58.17
C SER A 537 16.71 -92.90 58.38
N SER A 538 16.23 -92.95 59.63
CA SER A 538 14.89 -93.43 59.97
C SER A 538 13.90 -92.29 60.20
N PRO A 539 12.72 -92.31 59.52
CA PRO A 539 11.65 -91.35 59.77
C PRO A 539 11.10 -91.41 61.20
N ALA A 540 11.14 -92.60 61.82
CA ALA A 540 10.70 -92.79 63.21
C ALA A 540 11.60 -92.01 64.17
N THR A 541 12.92 -92.05 63.98
CA THR A 541 13.89 -91.30 64.80
C THR A 541 13.74 -89.79 64.62
N ALA A 542 13.48 -89.31 63.40
CA ALA A 542 13.18 -87.90 63.16
C ALA A 542 11.88 -87.45 63.85
N SER A 543 10.85 -88.31 63.86
CA SER A 543 9.60 -88.04 64.58
C SER A 543 9.82 -87.98 66.10
N GLU A 544 10.65 -88.87 66.66
CA GLU A 544 11.03 -88.82 68.07
C GLU A 544 11.73 -87.50 68.41
N TYR A 545 12.71 -87.08 67.61
CA TYR A 545 13.43 -85.81 67.86
C TYR A 545 12.48 -84.60 67.79
N ARG A 546 11.50 -84.62 66.88
CA ARG A 546 10.47 -83.58 66.77
C ARG A 546 9.57 -83.51 68.00
N GLN A 547 9.17 -84.66 68.52
CA GLN A 547 8.35 -84.73 69.74
C GLN A 547 9.14 -84.26 70.97
N GLU A 548 10.38 -84.71 71.11
CA GLU A 548 11.27 -84.35 72.21
C GLU A 548 11.60 -82.84 72.17
N ALA A 549 11.83 -82.28 70.98
CA ALA A 549 12.05 -80.85 70.78
C ALA A 549 10.81 -79.99 71.09
N ALA A 550 9.62 -80.45 70.68
CA ALA A 550 8.36 -79.79 70.99
C ALA A 550 8.07 -79.78 72.51
N GLN A 551 8.41 -80.86 73.22
CA GLN A 551 8.32 -80.92 74.67
C GLN A 551 9.27 -79.92 75.33
N LEU A 552 10.53 -79.84 74.88
CA LEU A 552 11.48 -78.85 75.40
C LEU A 552 11.08 -77.39 75.12
N LEU A 553 10.34 -77.12 74.04
CA LEU A 553 9.73 -75.82 73.78
C LEU A 553 8.60 -75.51 74.76
N ALA A 554 7.72 -76.47 74.99
CA ALA A 554 6.61 -76.33 75.92
C ALA A 554 7.08 -76.17 77.38
N GLU A 555 8.13 -76.91 77.78
CA GLU A 555 8.75 -76.79 79.11
C GLU A 555 9.48 -75.47 79.31
N GLY A 556 10.16 -74.97 78.27
CA GLY A 556 10.82 -73.66 78.27
C GLY A 556 9.83 -72.50 78.35
N ALA A 557 8.71 -72.56 77.61
CA ALA A 557 7.66 -71.55 77.66
C ALA A 557 6.91 -71.50 79.01
N ALA A 558 6.94 -72.58 79.79
CA ALA A 558 6.32 -72.66 81.11
C ALA A 558 7.16 -72.04 82.25
N ARG A 559 8.41 -71.58 81.99
CA ARG A 559 9.24 -70.84 82.96
C ARG A 559 9.70 -69.50 82.38
N PRO A 560 8.93 -68.40 82.52
CA PRO A 560 9.32 -67.09 82.01
C PRO A 560 10.30 -66.33 82.92
N ASP A 561 10.56 -66.80 84.14
CA ASP A 561 11.39 -66.09 85.13
C ASP A 561 12.68 -66.86 85.43
N GLN A 562 13.71 -66.65 84.60
CA GLN A 562 15.12 -66.51 85.01
C GLN A 562 15.99 -66.31 83.75
N ALA A 563 16.40 -65.04 83.56
CA ALA A 563 17.38 -64.49 82.62
C ALA A 563 16.99 -64.39 81.14
#